data_AF-A0AAN0MHM0-F1
#
_entry.id   AF-A0AAN0MHM0-F1
#
_cell.length_a   1.000
_cell.length_b   1.000
_cell.length_c   1.000
_cell.angle_alpha   90.00
_cell.angle_beta   90.00
_cell.angle_gamma   90.00
#
_symmetry.space_group_name_H-M   'P 1'
#
loop_
_entity.id
_entity.type
_entity.pdbx_description
1 polymer ?
#
loop_
_entity_poly.entity_id
_entity_poly.type
_entity_poly.pdbx_seq_one_letter_code
_entity_poly.pdbx_strand_id
1 'polypeptide(L)'
;MTLAATDALTQDDFLGGRLKIWQPKRGYRAGVDPVLLAASVQARPDQTVLELGCGVGVASLCLAARLPGLRLTGVELQADYAALARRNAEHAQAAFQVVTADLRRLPPDIRQNRYDHVIMNPPYFDRMAGTGSTDPGRDIALGGATALADWLDVGARRVGPRGYLTIIQRMERLPEVLSGLDGRLGSIVLCPIAGRPGRAPELFLLRARQEGKAAFRMCSPLVMHAGQTHQGDQESYTEKVRAVLRDGDELGIWP
;
A
#
# COMPACT_ATOMS: atom_id res chain seq x y z
N MET A 1 -7.34 5.98 -24.12
CA MET A 1 -6.04 5.45 -24.59
C MET A 1 -5.75 4.25 -23.71
N THR A 2 -5.83 3.04 -24.26
CA THR A 2 -5.60 1.79 -23.52
C THR A 2 -4.10 1.67 -23.21
N LEU A 3 -3.71 1.33 -21.97
CA LEU A 3 -2.30 1.15 -21.56
C LEU A 3 -1.60 -0.07 -22.22
N ALA A 4 -2.22 -0.67 -23.24
CA ALA A 4 -1.74 -1.87 -23.92
C ALA A 4 -0.57 -1.63 -24.90
N ALA A 5 -0.36 -0.41 -25.37
CA ALA A 5 0.76 -0.11 -26.28
C ALA A 5 2.09 -0.06 -25.50
N THR A 6 3.08 -0.85 -25.94
CA THR A 6 4.40 -0.98 -25.27
C THR A 6 5.13 0.36 -25.11
N ASP A 7 4.94 1.29 -26.06
CA ASP A 7 5.53 2.63 -26.03
C ASP A 7 4.93 3.54 -24.94
N ALA A 8 3.84 3.13 -24.30
CA ALA A 8 3.22 3.84 -23.19
C ALA A 8 3.72 3.38 -21.81
N LEU A 9 4.60 2.37 -21.75
CA LEU A 9 5.09 1.78 -20.51
C LEU A 9 6.61 2.02 -20.32
N THR A 10 7.03 2.05 -19.07
CA THR A 10 8.44 1.97 -18.65
C THR A 10 8.59 0.85 -17.63
N GLN A 11 9.78 0.30 -17.50
CA GLN A 11 10.08 -0.68 -16.48
C GLN A 11 10.94 -0.03 -15.40
N ASP A 12 10.44 -0.03 -14.16
CA ASP A 12 11.14 0.55 -13.02
C ASP A 12 11.68 -0.57 -12.11
N ASP A 13 12.87 -0.34 -11.55
CA ASP A 13 13.50 -1.25 -10.62
C ASP A 13 13.01 -0.98 -9.20
N PHE A 14 12.52 -2.05 -8.55
CA PHE A 14 12.18 -2.09 -7.13
C PHE A 14 13.12 -3.07 -6.44
N LEU A 15 13.31 -2.88 -5.13
CA LEU A 15 14.10 -3.79 -4.32
C LEU A 15 15.51 -4.02 -4.90
N GLY A 16 16.18 -2.91 -5.25
CA GLY A 16 17.56 -2.95 -5.77
C GLY A 16 17.68 -3.63 -7.14
N GLY A 17 16.59 -3.71 -7.91
CA GLY A 17 16.55 -4.38 -9.20
C GLY A 17 16.15 -5.86 -9.14
N ARG A 18 15.84 -6.39 -7.94
CA ARG A 18 15.29 -7.75 -7.79
C ARG A 18 13.88 -7.88 -8.36
N LEU A 19 13.14 -6.77 -8.45
CA LEU A 19 11.87 -6.70 -9.14
C LEU A 19 11.95 -5.64 -10.23
N LYS A 20 11.49 -6.00 -11.43
CA LYS A 20 11.38 -5.08 -12.56
C LYS A 20 9.92 -4.95 -12.97
N ILE A 21 9.31 -3.82 -12.61
CA ILE A 21 7.85 -3.64 -12.70
C ILE A 21 7.52 -2.73 -13.89
N TRP A 22 6.65 -3.21 -14.77
CA TRP A 22 6.08 -2.38 -15.82
C TRP A 22 5.08 -1.39 -15.22
N GLN A 23 5.29 -0.12 -15.51
CA GLN A 23 4.47 1.01 -15.08
C GLN A 23 4.09 1.86 -16.30
N PRO A 24 2.95 2.56 -16.26
CA PRO A 24 2.62 3.51 -17.31
C PRO A 24 3.54 4.74 -17.24
N LYS A 25 3.96 5.26 -18.41
CA LYS A 25 4.75 6.51 -18.50
C LYS A 25 3.99 7.72 -17.94
N ARG A 26 2.66 7.70 -18.04
CA ARG A 26 1.75 8.77 -17.59
C ARG A 26 0.62 8.17 -16.75
N GLY A 27 0.19 8.90 -15.73
CA GLY A 27 -0.83 8.45 -14.77
C GLY A 27 -0.21 8.03 -13.44
N TYR A 28 -0.95 7.25 -12.64
CA TYR A 28 -0.43 6.72 -11.38
C TYR A 28 0.79 5.81 -11.64
N ARG A 29 1.85 6.06 -10.86
CA ARG A 29 3.06 5.24 -10.78
C ARG A 29 3.34 4.99 -9.32
N ALA A 30 3.59 3.72 -8.98
CA ALA A 30 4.03 3.33 -7.67
C ALA A 30 5.42 3.91 -7.38
N GLY A 31 5.55 4.50 -6.19
CA GLY A 31 6.82 4.99 -5.65
C GLY A 31 7.23 4.19 -4.41
N VAL A 32 7.65 4.90 -3.36
CA VAL A 32 8.17 4.29 -2.13
C VAL A 32 7.07 3.68 -1.24
N ASP A 33 5.88 4.26 -1.24
CA ASP A 33 4.82 3.92 -0.28
C ASP A 33 4.38 2.45 -0.33
N PRO A 34 4.13 1.83 -1.52
CA PRO A 34 3.83 0.40 -1.61
C PRO A 34 4.96 -0.49 -1.07
N VAL A 35 6.23 -0.06 -1.19
CA VAL A 35 7.38 -0.82 -0.68
C VAL A 35 7.42 -0.78 0.85
N LEU A 36 7.17 0.40 1.44
CA LEU A 36 7.06 0.55 2.90
C LEU A 36 5.86 -0.24 3.45
N LEU A 37 4.72 -0.19 2.76
CA LEU A 37 3.55 -1.00 3.10
C LEU A 37 3.91 -2.49 3.11
N ALA A 38 4.52 -3.00 2.04
CA ALA A 38 4.95 -4.39 1.94
C ALA A 38 5.95 -4.77 3.05
N ALA A 39 6.96 -3.94 3.32
CA ALA A 39 7.98 -4.18 4.33
C ALA A 39 7.43 -4.17 5.76
N SER A 40 6.29 -3.52 5.98
CA SER A 40 5.63 -3.54 7.28
C SER A 40 4.89 -4.87 7.54
N VAL A 41 4.51 -5.66 6.55
CA VAL A 41 3.67 -6.85 6.81
C VAL A 41 4.47 -7.99 7.47
N GLN A 42 4.03 -8.52 8.62
CA GLN A 42 4.66 -9.69 9.26
C GLN A 42 3.90 -10.98 8.94
N ALA A 43 3.85 -11.32 7.65
CA ALA A 43 3.23 -12.56 7.21
C ALA A 43 4.17 -13.76 7.37
N ARG A 44 3.58 -14.95 7.42
CA ARG A 44 4.29 -16.24 7.45
C ARG A 44 3.98 -17.01 6.17
N PRO A 45 4.82 -17.98 5.77
CA PRO A 45 4.49 -18.90 4.69
C PRO A 45 3.08 -19.48 4.86
N ASP A 46 2.41 -19.73 3.73
CA ASP A 46 1.03 -20.21 3.63
C ASP A 46 -0.07 -19.27 4.13
N GLN A 47 0.27 -18.06 4.59
CA GLN A 47 -0.73 -17.05 4.90
C GLN A 47 -1.28 -16.38 3.64
N THR A 48 -2.50 -15.88 3.78
CA THR A 48 -3.26 -15.21 2.73
C THR A 48 -3.19 -13.69 2.89
N VAL A 49 -2.98 -12.98 1.78
CA VAL A 49 -2.94 -11.52 1.77
C VAL A 49 -3.88 -10.98 0.70
N LEU A 50 -4.73 -10.03 1.09
CA LEU A 50 -5.55 -9.25 0.18
C LEU A 50 -5.01 -7.82 0.07
N GLU A 51 -4.62 -7.40 -1.13
CA GLU A 51 -4.36 -6.00 -1.45
C GLU A 51 -5.60 -5.36 -2.09
N LEU A 52 -6.20 -4.40 -1.40
CA LEU A 52 -7.23 -3.54 -1.99
C LEU A 52 -6.55 -2.41 -2.74
N GLY A 53 -6.95 -2.17 -3.99
CA GLY A 53 -6.37 -1.11 -4.83
C GLY A 53 -4.95 -1.42 -5.27
N CYS A 54 -4.71 -2.60 -5.83
CA CYS A 54 -3.34 -3.06 -6.06
C CYS A 54 -2.60 -2.32 -7.18
N GLY A 55 -3.25 -1.49 -7.99
CA GLY A 55 -2.61 -0.77 -9.09
C GLY A 55 -1.88 -1.73 -10.02
N VAL A 56 -0.57 -1.52 -10.22
CA VAL A 56 0.32 -2.40 -11.00
C VAL A 56 0.96 -3.54 -10.19
N GLY A 57 0.58 -3.69 -8.91
CA GLY A 57 0.95 -4.82 -8.04
C GLY A 57 2.17 -4.64 -7.15
N VAL A 58 2.74 -3.44 -7.03
CA VAL A 58 4.05 -3.25 -6.34
C VAL A 58 4.04 -3.74 -4.90
N ALA A 59 3.01 -3.44 -4.08
CA ALA A 59 3.03 -3.85 -2.68
C ALA A 59 3.01 -5.39 -2.55
N SER A 60 2.08 -6.05 -3.24
CA SER A 60 2.01 -7.52 -3.28
C SER A 60 3.28 -8.16 -3.82
N LEU A 61 3.87 -7.63 -4.89
CA LEU A 61 5.08 -8.20 -5.49
C LEU A 61 6.32 -7.99 -4.63
N CYS A 62 6.49 -6.81 -4.02
CA CYS A 62 7.53 -6.58 -3.02
C CYS A 62 7.38 -7.52 -1.82
N LEU A 63 6.14 -7.75 -1.38
CA LEU A 63 5.84 -8.69 -0.30
C LEU A 63 6.17 -10.13 -0.69
N ALA A 64 5.81 -10.57 -1.90
CA ALA A 64 6.14 -11.89 -2.44
C ALA A 64 7.65 -12.13 -2.52
N ALA A 65 8.41 -11.13 -2.99
CA ALA A 65 9.86 -11.22 -3.12
C ALA A 65 10.55 -11.31 -1.76
N ARG A 66 10.02 -10.64 -0.74
CA ARG A 66 10.54 -10.69 0.64
C ARG A 66 10.15 -11.97 1.37
N LEU A 67 8.92 -12.44 1.17
CA LEU A 67 8.32 -13.56 1.88
C LEU A 67 7.74 -14.58 0.87
N PRO A 68 8.54 -15.58 0.44
CA PRO A 68 8.04 -16.63 -0.44
C PRO A 68 6.99 -17.50 0.27
N GLY A 69 6.08 -18.09 -0.51
CA GLY A 69 5.04 -19.00 -0.01
C GLY A 69 3.74 -18.31 0.45
N LEU A 70 3.57 -17.01 0.19
CA LEU A 70 2.30 -16.32 0.42
C LEU A 70 1.29 -16.59 -0.71
N ARG A 71 0.01 -16.59 -0.36
CA ARG A 71 -1.09 -16.58 -1.33
C ARG A 71 -1.67 -15.17 -1.44
N LEU A 72 -1.39 -14.49 -2.54
CA LEU A 72 -1.72 -13.08 -2.72
C LEU A 72 -2.95 -12.92 -3.62
N THR A 73 -3.88 -12.07 -3.20
CA THR A 73 -5.02 -11.62 -4.01
C THR A 73 -5.00 -10.09 -4.09
N GLY A 74 -5.15 -9.53 -5.29
CA GLY A 74 -5.22 -8.09 -5.52
C GLY A 74 -6.54 -7.70 -6.16
N VAL A 75 -7.16 -6.62 -5.69
CA VAL A 75 -8.37 -6.04 -6.31
C VAL A 75 -8.01 -4.69 -6.91
N GLU A 76 -8.30 -4.50 -8.19
CA GLU A 76 -8.10 -3.23 -8.87
C GLU A 76 -9.32 -2.86 -9.71
N LEU A 77 -9.75 -1.60 -9.62
CA LEU A 77 -10.93 -1.09 -10.32
C LEU A 77 -10.64 -0.90 -11.82
N GLN A 78 -9.47 -0.39 -12.15
CA GLN A 78 -9.09 -0.05 -13.52
C GLN A 78 -8.52 -1.27 -14.25
N ALA A 79 -9.24 -1.72 -15.29
CA ALA A 79 -8.88 -2.92 -16.06
C ALA A 79 -7.45 -2.89 -16.61
N ASP A 80 -6.99 -1.74 -17.09
CA ASP A 80 -5.64 -1.57 -17.62
C ASP A 80 -4.54 -1.76 -16.56
N TYR A 81 -4.74 -1.20 -15.35
CA TYR A 81 -3.82 -1.40 -14.22
C TYR A 81 -3.86 -2.85 -13.74
N ALA A 82 -5.05 -3.46 -13.65
CA ALA A 82 -5.20 -4.85 -13.28
C ALA A 82 -4.51 -5.80 -14.29
N ALA A 83 -4.61 -5.53 -15.59
CA ALA A 83 -3.90 -6.28 -16.63
C ALA A 83 -2.38 -6.14 -16.48
N LEU A 84 -1.90 -4.93 -16.18
CA LEU A 84 -0.48 -4.68 -15.95
C LEU A 84 0.03 -5.39 -14.69
N ALA A 85 -0.76 -5.43 -13.61
CA ALA A 85 -0.44 -6.19 -12.40
C ALA A 85 -0.33 -7.70 -12.68
N ARG A 86 -1.22 -8.28 -13.50
CA ARG A 86 -1.10 -9.69 -13.94
C ARG A 86 0.20 -9.93 -14.69
N ARG A 87 0.52 -9.06 -15.66
CA ARG A 87 1.78 -9.12 -16.41
C ARG A 87 3.01 -9.03 -15.50
N ASN A 88 2.98 -8.15 -14.51
CA ASN A 88 4.06 -8.01 -13.53
C ASN A 88 4.18 -9.23 -12.62
N ALA A 89 3.07 -9.84 -12.22
CA ALA A 89 3.06 -11.09 -11.45
C ALA A 89 3.69 -12.25 -12.24
N GLU A 90 3.32 -12.41 -13.51
CA GLU A 90 3.92 -13.40 -14.40
C GLU A 90 5.42 -13.17 -14.57
N HIS A 91 5.84 -11.91 -14.80
CA HIS A 91 7.25 -11.56 -14.95
C HIS A 91 8.06 -11.81 -13.67
N ALA A 92 7.48 -11.54 -12.50
CA ALA A 92 8.10 -11.80 -11.20
C ALA A 92 7.96 -13.25 -10.73
N GLN A 93 7.27 -14.11 -11.49
CA GLN A 93 6.95 -15.50 -11.12
C GLN A 93 6.26 -15.61 -9.75
N ALA A 94 5.44 -14.62 -9.40
CA ALA A 94 4.77 -14.53 -8.10
C ALA A 94 3.38 -15.17 -8.13
N ALA A 95 3.02 -15.89 -7.06
CA ALA A 95 1.67 -16.41 -6.85
C ALA A 95 0.69 -15.28 -6.46
N PHE A 96 0.36 -14.43 -7.41
CA PHE A 96 -0.48 -13.25 -7.22
C PHE A 96 -1.69 -13.25 -8.16
N GLN A 97 -2.87 -13.50 -7.59
CA GLN A 97 -4.14 -13.46 -8.30
C GLN A 97 -4.68 -12.03 -8.32
N VAL A 98 -4.83 -11.44 -9.51
CA VAL A 98 -5.40 -10.09 -9.66
C VAL A 98 -6.82 -10.17 -10.21
N VAL A 99 -7.76 -9.52 -9.53
CA VAL A 99 -9.17 -9.45 -9.89
C VAL A 99 -9.55 -8.01 -10.22
N THR A 100 -10.16 -7.82 -11.39
CA THR A 100 -10.64 -6.51 -11.83
C THR A 100 -12.04 -6.28 -11.28
N ALA A 101 -12.19 -5.44 -10.26
CA ALA A 101 -13.47 -5.18 -9.62
C ALA A 101 -13.48 -3.86 -8.83
N ASP A 102 -14.68 -3.31 -8.63
CA ASP A 102 -14.90 -2.28 -7.63
C ASP A 102 -14.89 -2.92 -6.23
N LEU A 103 -14.07 -2.38 -5.32
CA LEU A 103 -13.99 -2.88 -3.94
C LEU A 103 -15.32 -2.79 -3.17
N ARG A 104 -16.23 -1.89 -3.58
CA ARG A 104 -17.58 -1.79 -3.01
C ARG A 104 -18.50 -2.90 -3.52
N ARG A 105 -18.11 -3.56 -4.62
CA ARG A 105 -18.87 -4.63 -5.31
C ARG A 105 -17.99 -5.83 -5.58
N LEU A 106 -17.32 -6.33 -4.53
CA LEU A 106 -16.42 -7.48 -4.66
C LEU A 106 -17.14 -8.73 -5.20
N PRO A 107 -16.48 -9.46 -6.10
CA PRO A 107 -16.89 -10.80 -6.51
C PRO A 107 -17.11 -11.74 -5.30
N PRO A 108 -18.05 -12.70 -5.38
CA PRO A 108 -18.39 -13.57 -4.25
C PRO A 108 -17.21 -14.30 -3.61
N ASP A 109 -16.28 -14.79 -4.43
CA ASP A 109 -15.06 -15.50 -4.04
C ASP A 109 -14.11 -14.64 -3.19
N ILE A 110 -14.07 -13.33 -3.39
CA ILE A 110 -13.32 -12.41 -2.52
C ILE A 110 -14.19 -11.94 -1.34
N ARG A 111 -15.45 -11.61 -1.61
CA ARG A 111 -16.37 -11.02 -0.62
C ARG A 111 -16.69 -11.96 0.55
N GLN A 112 -16.76 -13.25 0.28
CA GLN A 112 -17.06 -14.28 1.27
C GLN A 112 -15.80 -14.77 2.00
N ASN A 113 -14.62 -14.46 1.49
CA ASN A 113 -13.36 -14.90 2.09
C ASN A 113 -12.89 -13.99 3.23
N ARG A 114 -11.93 -14.49 3.99
CA ARG A 114 -11.20 -13.77 5.04
C ARG A 114 -9.71 -14.07 4.90
N TYR A 115 -8.90 -13.06 5.17
CA TYR A 115 -7.46 -13.08 4.91
C TYR A 115 -6.67 -12.87 6.20
N ASP A 116 -5.51 -13.50 6.30
CA ASP A 116 -4.58 -13.27 7.42
C ASP A 116 -4.11 -11.82 7.46
N HIS A 117 -3.91 -11.23 6.27
CA HIS A 117 -3.53 -9.83 6.11
C HIS A 117 -4.38 -9.16 5.04
N VAL A 118 -4.87 -7.96 5.33
CA VAL A 118 -5.47 -7.05 4.36
C VAL A 118 -4.59 -5.81 4.31
N ILE A 119 -4.08 -5.46 3.13
CA ILE A 119 -3.23 -4.29 2.95
C ILE A 119 -3.87 -3.31 1.97
N MET A 120 -3.63 -2.03 2.16
CA MET A 120 -4.12 -0.99 1.24
C MET A 120 -3.22 0.25 1.24
N ASN A 121 -3.08 0.82 0.05
CA ASN A 121 -2.51 2.16 -0.18
C ASN A 121 -3.57 3.00 -0.93
N PRO A 122 -4.65 3.42 -0.24
CA PRO A 122 -5.72 4.14 -0.89
C PRO A 122 -5.26 5.53 -1.35
N PRO A 123 -5.88 6.11 -2.40
CA PRO A 123 -5.56 7.45 -2.86
C PRO A 123 -5.60 8.49 -1.73
N TYR A 124 -4.69 9.45 -1.77
CA TYR A 124 -4.51 10.42 -0.69
C TYR A 124 -5.57 11.52 -0.67
N PHE A 125 -6.04 11.92 -1.85
CA PHE A 125 -7.00 13.01 -2.00
C PHE A 125 -8.42 12.45 -2.15
N ASP A 126 -9.33 13.00 -1.34
CA ASP A 126 -10.75 12.73 -1.46
C ASP A 126 -11.35 13.66 -2.54
N ARG A 127 -11.85 13.07 -3.63
CA ARG A 127 -12.54 13.83 -4.69
C ARG A 127 -13.88 14.39 -4.24
N MET A 128 -14.49 13.86 -3.18
CA MET A 128 -15.82 14.25 -2.71
C MET A 128 -15.79 15.38 -1.67
N ALA A 129 -14.62 15.68 -1.08
CA ALA A 129 -14.48 16.63 0.02
C ALA A 129 -14.00 18.04 -0.40
N GLY A 130 -13.68 18.28 -1.67
CA GLY A 130 -13.09 19.54 -2.13
C GLY A 130 -13.93 20.27 -3.19
N THR A 131 -14.18 21.57 -2.96
CA THR A 131 -14.53 22.52 -4.02
C THR A 131 -13.43 22.50 -5.09
N GLY A 132 -13.83 22.29 -6.35
CA GLY A 132 -12.94 22.04 -7.48
C GLY A 132 -11.73 22.98 -7.53
N SER A 133 -10.53 22.40 -7.62
CA SER A 133 -9.33 23.15 -7.92
C SER A 133 -9.31 23.50 -9.41
N THR A 134 -8.80 24.67 -9.76
CA THR A 134 -8.80 25.26 -11.10
C THR A 134 -7.78 24.65 -12.08
N ASP A 135 -7.26 23.45 -11.80
CA ASP A 135 -6.29 22.77 -12.66
C ASP A 135 -6.80 21.38 -13.12
N PRO A 136 -7.44 21.29 -14.30
CA PRO A 136 -8.01 20.05 -14.83
C PRO A 136 -6.98 18.92 -15.03
N GLY A 137 -5.68 19.24 -15.06
CA GLY A 137 -4.60 18.27 -15.30
C GLY A 137 -4.17 17.48 -14.06
N ARG A 138 -4.38 18.04 -12.85
CA ARG A 138 -4.04 17.38 -11.58
C ARG A 138 -5.15 16.45 -11.08
N ASP A 139 -6.38 16.71 -11.53
CA ASP A 139 -7.61 16.07 -11.06
C ASP A 139 -7.87 14.65 -11.60
N ILE A 140 -7.20 14.22 -12.67
CA ILE A 140 -7.53 12.94 -13.34
C ILE A 140 -6.77 11.74 -12.76
N ALA A 141 -5.58 11.92 -12.17
CA ALA A 141 -4.65 10.82 -11.89
C ALA A 141 -4.47 10.40 -10.41
N LEU A 142 -4.93 11.17 -9.41
CA LEU A 142 -4.51 10.96 -8.00
C LEU A 142 -5.62 10.92 -6.94
N GLY A 143 -6.87 11.23 -7.30
CA GLY A 143 -8.01 11.16 -6.38
C GLY A 143 -8.84 9.89 -6.61
N GLY A 144 -9.12 9.12 -5.57
CA GLY A 144 -10.09 8.03 -5.67
C GLY A 144 -11.51 8.59 -5.68
N ALA A 145 -12.41 8.03 -6.48
CA ALA A 145 -13.85 8.32 -6.36
C ALA A 145 -14.50 7.55 -5.19
N THR A 146 -13.75 6.65 -4.56
CA THR A 146 -14.21 5.81 -3.45
C THR A 146 -13.77 6.43 -2.13
N ALA A 147 -14.73 6.70 -1.25
CA ALA A 147 -14.48 7.29 0.06
C ALA A 147 -13.61 6.38 0.92
N LEU A 148 -12.70 6.94 1.72
CA LEU A 148 -11.81 6.15 2.58
C LEU A 148 -12.61 5.29 3.60
N ALA A 149 -13.77 5.76 4.04
CA ALA A 149 -14.71 4.95 4.83
C ALA A 149 -15.09 3.62 4.14
N ASP A 150 -15.29 3.60 2.82
CA ASP A 150 -15.59 2.37 2.07
C ASP A 150 -14.38 1.43 2.06
N TRP A 151 -13.17 1.97 1.88
CA TRP A 151 -11.93 1.17 1.96
C TRP A 151 -11.77 0.50 3.32
N LEU A 152 -11.98 1.26 4.40
CA LEU A 152 -11.90 0.76 5.77
C LEU A 152 -13.04 -0.24 6.06
N ASP A 153 -14.26 0.01 5.56
CA ASP A 153 -15.37 -0.92 5.74
C ASP A 153 -15.06 -2.26 5.06
N VAL A 154 -14.71 -2.19 3.78
CA VAL A 154 -14.37 -3.33 2.95
C VAL A 154 -13.18 -4.09 3.53
N GLY A 155 -12.10 -3.39 3.88
CA GLY A 155 -10.89 -4.00 4.41
C GLY A 155 -11.13 -4.75 5.71
N ALA A 156 -11.71 -4.10 6.73
CA ALA A 156 -11.92 -4.72 8.03
C ALA A 156 -12.85 -5.95 7.95
N ARG A 157 -13.88 -5.92 7.09
CA ARG A 157 -14.75 -7.08 6.85
C ARG A 157 -14.02 -8.26 6.21
N ARG A 158 -12.81 -8.08 5.68
CA ARG A 158 -12.03 -9.11 4.99
C ARG A 158 -10.87 -9.62 5.86
N VAL A 159 -10.63 -9.02 7.03
CA VAL A 159 -9.64 -9.52 7.98
C VAL A 159 -10.17 -10.76 8.68
N GLY A 160 -9.41 -11.86 8.62
CA GLY A 160 -9.74 -13.11 9.31
C GLY A 160 -9.44 -13.08 10.80
N PRO A 161 -9.87 -14.12 11.55
CA PRO A 161 -9.61 -14.22 12.98
C PRO A 161 -8.12 -14.04 13.29
N ARG A 162 -7.80 -13.14 14.23
CA ARG A 162 -6.42 -12.76 14.61
C ARG A 162 -5.56 -12.16 13.49
N GLY A 163 -6.11 -11.93 12.31
CA GLY A 163 -5.46 -11.30 11.17
C GLY A 163 -5.32 -9.79 11.33
N TYR A 164 -4.70 -9.15 10.34
CA TYR A 164 -4.33 -7.74 10.38
C TYR A 164 -4.86 -6.96 9.18
N LEU A 165 -5.25 -5.71 9.42
CA LEU A 165 -5.33 -4.67 8.39
C LEU A 165 -4.12 -3.76 8.52
N THR A 166 -3.43 -3.49 7.41
CA THR A 166 -2.34 -2.52 7.34
C THR A 166 -2.60 -1.49 6.26
N ILE A 167 -2.52 -0.21 6.61
CA ILE A 167 -2.74 0.92 5.71
C ILE A 167 -1.56 1.88 5.76
N ILE A 168 -1.15 2.40 4.61
CA ILE A 168 -0.32 3.61 4.49
C ILE A 168 -1.20 4.77 4.01
N GLN A 169 -1.10 5.93 4.67
CA GLN A 169 -1.92 7.10 4.34
C GLN A 169 -1.30 8.39 4.89
N ARG A 170 -1.75 9.55 4.38
CA ARG A 170 -1.40 10.88 4.87
C ARG A 170 -1.84 11.12 6.31
N MET A 171 -0.98 11.76 7.08
CA MET A 171 -1.20 12.05 8.51
C MET A 171 -2.49 12.84 8.78
N GLU A 172 -2.90 13.74 7.90
CA GLU A 172 -4.17 14.47 8.00
C GLU A 172 -5.43 13.58 7.96
N ARG A 173 -5.35 12.36 7.39
CA ARG A 173 -6.45 11.40 7.33
C ARG A 173 -6.48 10.44 8.53
N LEU A 174 -5.51 10.54 9.45
CA LEU A 174 -5.44 9.67 10.63
C LEU A 174 -6.75 9.66 11.45
N PRO A 175 -7.41 10.81 11.73
CA PRO A 175 -8.67 10.79 12.48
C PRO A 175 -9.77 9.96 11.80
N GLU A 176 -9.87 10.03 10.47
CA GLU A 176 -10.84 9.24 9.70
C GLU A 176 -10.50 7.75 9.73
N VAL A 177 -9.21 7.39 9.63
CA VAL A 177 -8.77 5.99 9.74
C VAL A 177 -9.08 5.43 11.12
N LEU A 178 -8.76 6.15 12.20
CA LEU A 178 -9.07 5.69 13.56
C LEU A 178 -10.57 5.53 13.76
N SER A 179 -11.37 6.48 13.28
CA SER A 179 -12.84 6.41 13.38
C SER A 179 -13.43 5.24 12.57
N GLY A 180 -12.92 4.98 11.36
CA GLY A 180 -13.43 3.89 10.52
C GLY A 180 -13.03 2.48 10.99
N LEU A 181 -12.07 2.39 11.91
CA LEU A 181 -11.64 1.15 12.56
C LEU A 181 -12.25 0.94 13.94
N ASP A 182 -12.78 2.01 14.56
CA ASP A 182 -13.35 1.95 15.90
C ASP A 182 -14.48 0.92 16.00
N GLY A 183 -14.47 0.15 17.09
CA GLY A 183 -15.38 -0.98 17.31
C GLY A 183 -15.24 -2.16 16.34
N ARG A 184 -14.32 -2.11 15.36
CA ARG A 184 -14.17 -3.13 14.29
C ARG A 184 -12.85 -3.88 14.39
N LEU A 185 -11.73 -3.15 14.50
CA LEU A 185 -10.38 -3.69 14.70
C LEU A 185 -9.73 -3.01 15.91
N GLY A 186 -8.90 -3.75 16.65
CA GLY A 186 -8.23 -3.25 17.86
C GLY A 186 -6.74 -3.53 17.83
N SER A 187 -6.07 -3.44 18.99
CA SER A 187 -4.60 -3.56 19.09
C SER A 187 -3.86 -2.68 18.06
N ILE A 188 -4.32 -1.44 17.89
CA ILE A 188 -3.83 -0.54 16.85
C ILE A 188 -2.39 -0.11 17.16
N VAL A 189 -1.52 -0.20 16.15
CA VAL A 189 -0.16 0.33 16.19
C VAL A 189 0.03 1.32 15.05
N LEU A 190 0.41 2.55 15.38
CA LEU A 190 0.69 3.64 14.45
C LEU A 190 2.20 3.88 14.34
N CYS A 191 2.74 3.92 13.12
CA CYS A 191 4.11 4.33 12.84
C CYS A 191 4.08 5.57 11.93
N PRO A 192 4.32 6.77 12.49
CA PRO A 192 4.48 7.98 11.69
C PRO A 192 5.69 7.89 10.76
N ILE A 193 5.63 8.52 9.59
CA ILE A 193 6.73 8.58 8.62
C ILE A 193 7.05 10.06 8.37
N ALA A 194 8.28 10.45 8.70
CA ALA A 194 8.78 11.81 8.52
C ALA A 194 9.84 11.85 7.41
N GLY A 195 9.81 12.89 6.59
CA GLY A 195 10.81 13.05 5.52
C GLY A 195 12.25 13.14 6.06
N ARG A 196 12.44 13.87 7.17
CA ARG A 196 13.74 14.15 7.79
C ARG A 196 13.63 14.28 9.31
N PRO A 197 14.73 14.18 10.07
CA PRO A 197 14.71 14.37 11.52
C PRO A 197 14.10 15.71 11.92
N GLY A 198 13.25 15.71 12.94
CA GLY A 198 12.60 16.91 13.47
C GLY A 198 11.48 17.50 12.59
N ARG A 199 11.18 16.92 11.42
CA ARG A 199 10.04 17.32 10.60
C ARG A 199 8.75 16.65 11.07
N ALA A 200 7.64 17.35 10.91
CA ALA A 200 6.32 16.77 11.11
C ALA A 200 6.13 15.58 10.15
N PRO A 201 5.60 14.44 10.61
CA PRO A 201 5.27 13.32 9.74
C PRO A 201 4.17 13.68 8.73
N GLU A 202 4.38 13.31 7.47
CA GLU A 202 3.42 13.54 6.37
C GLU A 202 2.58 12.30 6.08
N LEU A 203 3.15 11.12 6.31
CA LEU A 203 2.52 9.81 6.13
C LEU A 203 2.53 9.04 7.45
N PHE A 204 1.74 7.98 7.50
CA PHE A 204 1.82 6.96 8.53
C PHE A 204 1.56 5.57 7.95
N LEU A 205 2.14 4.56 8.62
CA LEU A 205 1.68 3.18 8.56
C LEU A 205 0.83 2.90 9.81
N LEU A 206 -0.32 2.28 9.64
CA LEU A 206 -1.16 1.83 10.75
C LEU A 206 -1.51 0.37 10.56
N ARG A 207 -1.32 -0.43 11.61
CA ARG A 207 -1.74 -1.83 11.67
C ARG A 207 -2.80 -2.00 12.76
N ALA A 208 -3.89 -2.67 12.43
CA ALA A 208 -4.95 -3.03 13.37
C ALA A 208 -5.25 -4.52 13.26
N ARG A 209 -5.65 -5.15 14.36
CA ARG A 209 -5.86 -6.59 14.45
C ARG A 209 -7.33 -6.93 14.70
N GLN A 210 -7.82 -7.94 13.99
CA GLN A 210 -9.11 -8.55 14.29
C GLN A 210 -9.07 -9.16 15.69
N GLU A 211 -10.08 -8.88 16.53
CA GLU A 211 -10.15 -9.29 17.94
C GLU A 211 -9.00 -8.74 18.81
N GLY A 212 -8.32 -7.69 18.34
CA GLY A 212 -7.28 -7.01 19.09
C GLY A 212 -7.83 -6.30 20.34
N LYS A 213 -7.20 -6.53 21.49
CA LYS A 213 -7.56 -5.91 22.78
C LYS A 213 -6.42 -5.17 23.47
N ALA A 214 -5.26 -5.10 22.82
CA ALA A 214 -4.13 -4.35 23.36
C ALA A 214 -4.40 -2.85 23.26
N ALA A 215 -3.82 -2.08 24.18
CA ALA A 215 -3.84 -0.63 24.12
C ALA A 215 -3.24 -0.11 22.80
N PHE A 216 -3.73 1.04 22.34
CA PHE A 216 -3.15 1.77 21.23
C PHE A 216 -1.65 2.02 21.49
N ARG A 217 -0.83 1.85 20.46
CA ARG A 217 0.61 2.15 20.52
C ARG A 217 1.02 3.04 19.36
N MET A 218 1.95 3.94 19.61
CA MET A 218 2.60 4.75 18.60
C MET A 218 4.10 4.48 18.64
N CYS A 219 4.66 4.11 17.49
CA CYS A 219 6.10 3.91 17.33
C CYS A 219 6.80 5.26 17.19
N SER A 220 8.12 5.27 17.45
CA SER A 220 8.95 6.39 17.01
C SER A 220 8.83 6.56 15.49
N PRO A 221 8.85 7.81 14.97
CA PRO A 221 8.72 8.04 13.53
C PRO A 221 9.80 7.33 12.72
N LEU A 222 9.40 6.70 11.62
CA LEU A 222 10.32 6.27 10.58
C LEU A 222 10.82 7.52 9.84
N VAL A 223 12.12 7.81 9.95
CA VAL A 223 12.74 8.91 9.22
C VAL A 223 13.25 8.42 7.87
N MET A 224 12.74 9.03 6.80
CA MET A 224 13.05 8.64 5.43
C MET A 224 14.49 8.97 5.05
N HIS A 225 14.91 10.22 5.25
CA HIS A 225 16.21 10.71 4.81
C HIS A 225 17.11 11.14 5.97
N ALA A 226 18.41 10.83 5.85
CA ALA A 226 19.46 11.29 6.76
C ALA A 226 19.76 12.79 6.53
N GLY A 227 20.15 13.48 7.62
CA GLY A 227 20.48 14.91 7.60
C GLY A 227 19.26 15.84 7.54
N GLN A 228 19.50 17.13 7.84
CA GLN A 228 18.42 18.14 7.87
C GLN A 228 18.04 18.68 6.48
N THR A 229 18.95 18.58 5.50
CA THR A 229 18.79 19.08 4.13
C THR A 229 19.32 18.07 3.12
N HIS A 230 18.89 18.19 1.85
CA HIS A 230 19.42 17.38 0.76
C HIS A 230 20.75 17.99 0.29
N GLN A 231 21.84 17.22 0.36
CA GLN A 231 23.19 17.69 0.05
C GLN A 231 23.65 17.23 -1.34
N GLY A 232 22.86 17.56 -2.38
CA GLY A 232 23.12 17.20 -3.77
C GLY A 232 22.42 15.91 -4.22
N ASP A 233 22.70 15.46 -5.45
CA ASP A 233 21.94 14.42 -6.17
C ASP A 233 22.10 12.98 -5.62
N GLN A 234 22.78 12.79 -4.50
CA GLN A 234 23.00 11.48 -3.91
C GLN A 234 21.80 11.00 -3.10
N GLU A 235 21.54 9.69 -3.16
CA GLU A 235 20.53 9.04 -2.32
C GLU A 235 20.83 9.29 -0.83
N SER A 236 19.88 9.92 -0.14
CA SER A 236 20.05 10.28 1.27
C SER A 236 19.13 9.50 2.19
N TYR A 237 18.68 8.29 1.82
CA TYR A 237 17.84 7.48 2.71
C TYR A 237 18.58 7.09 3.99
N THR A 238 17.86 6.97 5.11
CA THR A 238 18.42 6.34 6.31
C THR A 238 18.72 4.87 6.03
N GLU A 239 19.68 4.28 6.76
CA GLU A 239 20.12 2.89 6.53
C GLU A 239 18.95 1.91 6.53
N LYS A 240 18.03 2.06 7.49
CA LYS A 240 16.83 1.25 7.61
C LYS A 240 15.92 1.34 6.38
N VAL A 241 15.72 2.55 5.85
CA VAL A 241 14.87 2.77 4.67
C VAL A 241 15.58 2.27 3.41
N ARG A 242 16.88 2.49 3.29
CA ARG A 242 17.68 1.94 2.20
C ARG A 242 17.59 0.41 2.14
N ALA A 243 17.79 -0.27 3.27
CA ALA A 243 17.67 -1.73 3.36
C ALA A 243 16.29 -2.23 2.93
N VAL A 244 15.21 -1.52 3.30
CA VAL A 244 13.86 -1.82 2.82
C VAL A 244 13.73 -1.63 1.30
N LEU A 245 14.20 -0.50 0.77
CA LEU A 245 14.00 -0.16 -0.65
C LEU A 245 14.94 -0.91 -1.61
N ARG A 246 16.08 -1.38 -1.12
CA ARG A 246 17.12 -2.07 -1.90
C ARG A 246 17.14 -3.56 -1.62
N ASP A 247 17.14 -3.94 -0.35
CA ASP A 247 17.33 -5.33 0.08
C ASP A 247 16.03 -6.00 0.53
N GLY A 248 14.93 -5.24 0.54
CA GLY A 248 13.59 -5.75 0.84
C GLY A 248 13.53 -6.29 2.25
N ASP A 249 14.22 -5.64 3.17
CA ASP A 249 14.16 -5.96 4.58
C ASP A 249 12.78 -5.65 5.16
N GLU A 250 12.47 -6.26 6.30
CA GLU A 250 11.29 -5.85 7.06
C GLU A 250 11.52 -4.50 7.76
N LEU A 251 10.45 -3.74 7.96
CA LEU A 251 10.53 -2.49 8.71
C LEU A 251 10.66 -2.71 10.23
N GLY A 252 10.32 -3.89 10.76
CA GLY A 252 10.44 -4.19 12.20
C GLY A 252 9.80 -3.14 13.13
N ILE A 253 8.71 -2.50 12.68
CA ILE A 253 8.03 -1.41 13.40
C ILE A 253 6.95 -1.91 14.37
N TRP A 254 6.78 -3.22 14.46
CA TRP A 254 5.75 -3.83 15.28
C TRP A 254 6.35 -4.47 16.53
N PRO A 255 5.78 -4.19 17.73
CA PRO A 255 6.20 -4.82 18.98
C PRO A 255 5.74 -6.26 19.12
#